data_AF-A0A7X0R1Y4-F1
#
_entry.id   AF-A0A7X0R1Y4-F1
#
_cell.length_a   1.000
_cell.length_b   1.000
_cell.length_c   1.000
_cell.angle_alpha   90.00
_cell.angle_beta   90.00
_cell.angle_gamma   90.00
#
_symmetry.space_group_name_H-M   'P 1'
#
loop_
_entity.id
_entity.type
_entity.pdbx_description
1 polymer ?
#
loop_
_entity_poly.entity_id
_entity_poly.type
_entity_poly.pdbx_seq_one_letter_code
_entity_poly.pdbx_strand_id
1 'polypeptide(L)'
;MIITRYSFIYFICILLFVVTACRTGEEGKVFKAKGRTVEIVGSPGNYRLYRHGKPYFIKGAAGYSYFDRIKAYGGNSVRVWHTDDADKILDEAHKHGLTVTLGLWLGREREGFNYYDKELVARQKEEVRNVVLKYKDHPALLMWGIGNELYAESANVKVWDAVNEIAEMIHELDPDHPTTTTVMNVPLKDVNLIAKRCPALDVLSINSFGAMHNLREELANSAWKGPYIISEFGARGYWESFFTEWMAPIEQTSSEKATFSRERYERTVLADSGNCLGSYVFMWGNKQETTPTWFSLITADGEETQLVHEMEELWTGKKTQRNQAPYIAYLTLDNKHAIDNVYLQPGKPAVAKVYAFDPEGKPLRLSWEVLPETKSEDGNTGNEKKPAPVQGMIKEAAGQQVTLLPTKPGAYRLFVNLHDGDGNVATANFPYFVK
;
A
#
# COMPACT_ATOMS: atom_id res chain seq x y z
N MET A 1 -2.95 -14.97 95.95
CA MET A 1 -3.40 -15.58 94.69
C MET A 1 -2.56 -14.98 93.57
N ILE A 2 -1.72 -15.83 92.98
CA ILE A 2 -0.65 -15.69 91.96
C ILE A 2 -0.92 -14.59 90.89
N ILE A 3 -0.07 -13.54 90.76
CA ILE A 3 0.97 -13.26 89.70
C ILE A 3 0.41 -13.46 88.26
N THR A 4 0.39 -12.52 87.29
CA THR A 4 1.51 -11.96 86.46
C THR A 4 0.89 -11.06 85.36
N ARG A 5 1.33 -9.79 85.16
CA ARG A 5 2.14 -9.21 84.05
C ARG A 5 1.44 -8.76 82.73
N TYR A 6 1.67 -7.46 82.40
CA TYR A 6 1.95 -6.80 81.08
C TYR A 6 0.92 -6.96 79.92
N SER A 7 0.73 -6.06 78.95
CA SER A 7 1.33 -4.79 78.53
C SER A 7 0.39 -4.14 77.47
N PHE A 8 0.61 -2.86 77.19
CA PHE A 8 0.14 -2.06 76.05
C PHE A 8 -0.05 -2.82 74.72
N ILE A 9 -0.97 -2.35 73.88
CA ILE A 9 -0.76 -2.05 72.44
C ILE A 9 -2.00 -1.33 71.84
N TYR A 10 -1.73 -0.20 71.16
CA TYR A 10 -2.64 0.54 70.29
C TYR A 10 -3.05 -0.30 69.07
N PHE A 11 -4.31 -0.24 68.65
CA PHE A 11 -4.70 -0.68 67.30
C PHE A 11 -5.56 0.39 66.63
N ILE A 12 -4.89 1.16 65.77
CA ILE A 12 -5.51 1.98 64.72
C ILE A 12 -5.72 1.04 63.53
N CYS A 13 -6.97 0.74 63.20
CA CYS A 13 -7.32 -0.01 61.99
C CYS A 13 -7.33 0.95 60.78
N ILE A 14 -6.19 1.08 60.10
CA ILE A 14 -6.15 1.56 58.71
C ILE A 14 -6.30 0.33 57.81
N LEU A 15 -7.47 0.17 57.21
CA LEU A 15 -7.70 -0.80 56.14
C LEU A 15 -7.11 -0.21 54.86
N LEU A 16 -5.88 -0.64 54.51
CA LEU A 16 -5.30 -0.45 53.19
C LEU A 16 -6.01 -1.39 52.21
N PHE A 17 -7.03 -0.88 51.51
CA PHE A 17 -7.50 -1.50 50.27
C PHE A 17 -6.43 -1.29 49.21
N VAL A 18 -5.48 -2.22 49.12
CA VAL A 18 -4.65 -2.38 47.92
C VAL A 18 -5.58 -2.99 46.88
N VAL A 19 -6.21 -2.12 46.07
CA VAL A 19 -6.77 -2.54 44.80
C VAL A 19 -5.58 -2.88 43.91
N THR A 20 -5.17 -4.15 43.91
CA THR A 20 -4.45 -4.71 42.78
C THR A 20 -5.40 -4.66 41.61
N ALA A 21 -5.39 -3.53 40.89
CA ALA A 21 -5.81 -3.51 39.52
C ALA A 21 -4.86 -4.46 38.79
N CYS A 22 -5.27 -5.73 38.64
CA CYS A 22 -4.81 -6.52 37.52
C CYS A 22 -5.21 -5.72 36.29
N ARG A 23 -4.31 -4.86 35.80
CA ARG A 23 -4.22 -4.60 34.38
C ARG A 23 -3.97 -5.98 33.79
N THR A 24 -5.04 -6.66 33.37
CA THR A 24 -4.94 -7.63 32.29
C THR A 24 -4.44 -6.83 31.10
N GLY A 25 -3.12 -6.62 31.04
CA GLY A 25 -2.50 -6.21 29.79
C GLY A 25 -2.93 -7.27 28.80
N GLU A 26 -3.61 -6.88 27.74
CA GLU A 26 -3.92 -7.80 26.65
C GLU A 26 -2.59 -8.40 26.21
N GLU A 27 -2.34 -9.66 26.59
CA GLU A 27 -1.13 -10.36 26.20
C GLU A 27 -1.16 -10.52 24.69
N GLY A 28 -0.20 -9.89 24.00
CA GLY A 28 -0.14 -9.99 22.55
C GLY A 28 0.16 -11.41 22.08
N LYS A 29 -0.02 -11.65 20.77
CA LYS A 29 0.09 -13.01 20.21
C LYS A 29 1.50 -13.57 20.44
N VAL A 30 1.60 -14.83 20.87
CA VAL A 30 2.88 -15.53 20.98
C VAL A 30 2.90 -16.67 19.98
N PHE A 31 3.86 -16.64 19.06
CA PHE A 31 4.05 -17.67 18.05
C PHE A 31 5.28 -18.50 18.38
N LYS A 32 5.09 -19.81 18.54
CA LYS A 32 6.16 -20.79 18.76
C LYS A 32 6.54 -21.42 17.43
N ALA A 33 7.84 -21.68 17.24
CA ALA A 33 8.33 -22.42 16.09
C ALA A 33 7.72 -23.83 16.06
N LYS A 34 7.26 -24.23 14.87
CA LYS A 34 6.65 -25.52 14.55
C LYS A 34 7.35 -26.21 13.38
N GLY A 35 8.31 -25.56 12.72
CA GLY A 35 9.04 -26.13 11.59
C GLY A 35 8.23 -26.16 10.30
N ARG A 36 7.30 -25.21 10.14
CA ARG A 36 6.44 -25.06 8.96
C ARG A 36 7.21 -24.49 7.76
N THR A 37 6.64 -24.64 6.57
CA THR A 37 7.18 -24.01 5.34
C THR A 37 7.33 -22.51 5.51
N VAL A 38 6.29 -21.83 5.96
CA VAL A 38 6.31 -20.43 6.39
C VAL A 38 5.69 -20.31 7.78
N GLU A 39 6.40 -19.65 8.69
CA GLU A 39 5.88 -19.40 10.04
C GLU A 39 6.33 -18.09 10.61
N ILE A 40 5.49 -17.53 11.48
CA ILE A 40 5.86 -16.41 12.33
C ILE A 40 6.30 -17.00 13.67
N VAL A 41 7.38 -16.48 14.22
CA VAL A 41 7.87 -16.88 15.54
C VAL A 41 8.20 -15.61 16.32
N GLY A 42 7.82 -15.58 17.59
CA GLY A 42 8.13 -14.47 18.48
C GLY A 42 6.99 -14.09 19.40
N SER A 43 7.18 -12.94 20.04
CA SER A 43 6.27 -12.33 21.00
C SER A 43 6.18 -10.83 20.71
N PRO A 44 5.27 -10.08 21.36
CA PRO A 44 5.11 -8.65 21.13
C PRO A 44 6.44 -7.88 21.09
N GLY A 45 6.67 -7.10 20.03
CA GLY A 45 7.89 -6.33 19.81
C GLY A 45 9.09 -7.12 19.26
N ASN A 46 8.96 -8.43 19.04
CA ASN A 46 10.04 -9.28 18.52
C ASN A 46 9.49 -10.45 17.68
N TYR A 47 8.60 -10.13 16.73
CA TYR A 47 8.12 -11.08 15.74
C TYR A 47 9.10 -11.19 14.57
N ARG A 48 9.22 -12.39 14.03
CA ARG A 48 9.97 -12.65 12.79
C ARG A 48 9.22 -13.65 11.95
N LEU A 49 9.17 -13.39 10.65
CA LEU A 49 8.72 -14.36 9.66
C LEU A 49 9.90 -15.25 9.27
N TYR A 50 9.64 -16.53 9.12
CA TYR A 50 10.59 -17.54 8.69
C TYR A 50 10.05 -18.27 7.47
N ARG A 51 10.94 -18.60 6.53
CA ARG A 51 10.65 -19.49 5.41
C ARG A 51 11.68 -20.61 5.40
N HIS A 52 11.23 -21.86 5.49
CA HIS A 52 12.07 -23.05 5.67
C HIS A 52 13.12 -22.87 6.78
N GLY A 53 12.67 -22.37 7.94
CA GLY A 53 13.52 -22.14 9.12
C GLY A 53 14.52 -20.99 9.01
N LYS A 54 14.54 -20.22 7.92
CA LYS A 54 15.41 -19.05 7.75
C LYS A 54 14.63 -17.75 7.94
N PRO A 55 15.17 -16.74 8.66
CA PRO A 55 14.51 -15.43 8.77
C PRO A 55 14.21 -14.84 7.40
N TYR A 56 13.01 -14.29 7.26
CA TYR A 56 12.47 -13.79 6.01
C TYR A 56 11.81 -12.43 6.22
N PHE A 57 12.50 -11.34 5.87
CA PHE A 57 11.91 -10.02 5.85
C PHE A 57 11.35 -9.72 4.46
N ILE A 58 10.09 -9.28 4.37
CA ILE A 58 9.42 -9.06 3.08
C ILE A 58 9.94 -7.77 2.44
N LYS A 59 10.63 -7.94 1.31
CA LYS A 59 11.10 -6.89 0.40
C LYS A 59 10.28 -7.01 -0.89
N GLY A 60 9.03 -6.61 -0.78
CA GLY A 60 8.00 -6.99 -1.75
C GLY A 60 7.61 -5.87 -2.70
N ALA A 61 7.02 -6.27 -3.83
CA ALA A 61 6.30 -5.37 -4.74
C ALA A 61 4.87 -5.91 -4.97
N ALA A 62 3.87 -5.03 -4.95
CA ALA A 62 2.49 -5.38 -5.26
C ALA A 62 2.23 -5.13 -6.75
N GLY A 63 1.83 -6.16 -7.49
CA GLY A 63 1.68 -6.09 -8.95
C GLY A 63 1.73 -7.47 -9.62
N TYR A 64 1.48 -7.49 -10.93
CA TYR A 64 1.30 -8.71 -11.72
C TYR A 64 2.39 -8.96 -12.78
N SER A 65 3.40 -8.09 -12.87
CA SER A 65 4.40 -8.11 -13.94
C SER A 65 5.81 -7.75 -13.45
N TYR A 66 6.81 -7.88 -14.34
CA TYR A 66 8.21 -7.51 -14.11
C TYR A 66 8.87 -8.20 -12.89
N PHE A 67 8.59 -9.50 -12.70
CA PHE A 67 9.13 -10.29 -11.59
C PHE A 67 10.65 -10.48 -11.67
N ASP A 68 11.17 -10.59 -12.89
CA ASP A 68 12.60 -10.57 -13.18
C ASP A 68 13.27 -9.32 -12.60
N ARG A 69 12.63 -8.15 -12.74
CA ARG A 69 13.13 -6.88 -12.23
C ARG A 69 13.06 -6.79 -10.72
N ILE A 70 11.96 -7.27 -10.10
CA ILE A 70 11.85 -7.36 -8.63
C ILE A 70 13.04 -8.14 -8.08
N LYS A 71 13.33 -9.30 -8.68
CA LYS A 71 14.46 -10.14 -8.27
C LYS A 71 15.80 -9.45 -8.48
N ALA A 72 16.00 -8.87 -9.68
CA ALA A 72 17.25 -8.19 -10.04
C ALA A 72 17.58 -7.04 -9.08
N TYR A 73 16.56 -6.33 -8.58
CA TYR A 73 16.71 -5.18 -7.69
C TYR A 73 16.75 -5.57 -6.20
N GLY A 74 16.84 -6.87 -5.88
CA GLY A 74 16.98 -7.35 -4.51
C GLY A 74 15.66 -7.56 -3.76
N GLY A 75 14.52 -7.40 -4.43
CA GLY A 75 13.22 -7.82 -3.93
C GLY A 75 13.12 -9.35 -3.82
N ASN A 76 12.20 -9.82 -2.98
CA ASN A 76 12.04 -11.25 -2.70
C ASN A 76 10.59 -11.74 -2.73
N SER A 77 9.60 -10.86 -2.80
CA SER A 77 8.19 -11.24 -2.73
C SER A 77 7.32 -10.42 -3.66
N VAL A 78 6.19 -10.98 -4.08
CA VAL A 78 5.12 -10.30 -4.80
C VAL A 78 3.80 -10.41 -4.04
N ARG A 79 2.97 -9.38 -4.13
CA ARG A 79 1.59 -9.42 -3.65
C ARG A 79 0.64 -9.24 -4.82
N VAL A 80 -0.37 -10.10 -4.88
CA VAL A 80 -1.49 -10.03 -5.83
C VAL A 80 -2.81 -10.12 -5.10
N TRP A 81 -3.89 -9.63 -5.70
CA TRP A 81 -5.20 -9.51 -5.05
C TRP A 81 -6.18 -10.61 -5.46
N HIS A 82 -6.00 -11.16 -6.67
CA HIS A 82 -6.90 -12.12 -7.29
C HIS A 82 -6.20 -13.43 -7.63
N THR A 83 -6.99 -14.46 -7.93
CA THR A 83 -6.51 -15.81 -8.25
C THR A 83 -6.75 -16.22 -9.70
N ASP A 84 -7.24 -15.32 -10.55
CA ASP A 84 -7.61 -15.60 -11.94
C ASP A 84 -6.46 -16.23 -12.74
N ASP A 85 -5.23 -15.74 -12.55
CA ASP A 85 -4.00 -16.24 -13.17
C ASP A 85 -3.02 -16.85 -12.15
N ALA A 86 -3.53 -17.38 -11.02
CA ALA A 86 -2.68 -17.81 -9.92
C ALA A 86 -1.64 -18.87 -10.30
N ASP A 87 -1.97 -19.85 -11.17
CA ASP A 87 -0.99 -20.83 -11.68
C ASP A 87 0.23 -20.11 -12.30
N LYS A 88 -0.03 -19.21 -13.25
CA LYS A 88 1.02 -18.45 -13.97
C LYS A 88 1.80 -17.52 -13.04
N ILE A 89 1.11 -16.83 -12.13
CA ILE A 89 1.74 -15.90 -11.18
C ILE A 89 2.68 -16.66 -10.25
N LEU A 90 2.20 -17.75 -9.66
CA LEU A 90 2.97 -18.58 -8.75
C LEU A 90 4.18 -19.21 -9.44
N ASP A 91 4.00 -19.77 -10.65
CA ASP A 91 5.07 -20.36 -11.44
C ASP A 91 6.14 -19.32 -11.84
N GLU A 92 5.73 -18.15 -12.33
CA GLU A 92 6.67 -17.11 -12.73
C GLU A 92 7.42 -16.56 -11.50
N ALA A 93 6.74 -16.36 -10.36
CA ALA A 93 7.40 -15.98 -9.12
C ALA A 93 8.43 -17.03 -8.69
N HIS A 94 8.06 -18.33 -8.73
CA HIS A 94 8.96 -19.42 -8.38
C HIS A 94 10.20 -19.46 -9.27
N LYS A 95 10.02 -19.31 -10.58
CA LYS A 95 11.10 -19.26 -11.58
C LYS A 95 12.14 -18.19 -11.27
N HIS A 96 11.73 -17.04 -10.73
CA HIS A 96 12.65 -15.97 -10.30
C HIS A 96 13.10 -16.09 -8.84
N GLY A 97 12.69 -17.15 -8.13
CA GLY A 97 12.99 -17.35 -6.72
C GLY A 97 12.36 -16.27 -5.83
N LEU A 98 11.16 -15.82 -6.20
CA LEU A 98 10.30 -14.93 -5.43
C LEU A 98 9.21 -15.74 -4.71
N THR A 99 8.67 -15.15 -3.65
CA THR A 99 7.48 -15.65 -2.96
C THR A 99 6.23 -14.84 -3.30
N VAL A 100 5.04 -15.35 -2.99
CA VAL A 100 3.75 -14.74 -3.32
C VAL A 100 2.87 -14.67 -2.07
N THR A 101 2.48 -13.46 -1.66
CA THR A 101 1.25 -13.27 -0.87
C THR A 101 0.08 -13.31 -1.83
N LEU A 102 -0.63 -14.44 -1.85
CA LEU A 102 -1.70 -14.71 -2.81
C LEU A 102 -3.03 -14.23 -2.23
N GLY A 103 -3.62 -13.23 -2.89
CA GLY A 103 -4.91 -12.65 -2.51
C GLY A 103 -6.08 -13.57 -2.82
N LEU A 104 -6.92 -13.79 -1.82
CA LEU A 104 -8.20 -14.45 -1.88
C LEU A 104 -9.27 -13.36 -1.91
N TRP A 105 -9.72 -13.00 -3.11
CA TRP A 105 -10.74 -11.96 -3.26
C TRP A 105 -12.05 -12.40 -2.58
N LEU A 106 -12.60 -11.54 -1.73
CA LEU A 106 -13.90 -11.72 -1.12
C LEU A 106 -14.84 -10.61 -1.59
N GLY A 107 -16.12 -10.92 -1.74
CA GLY A 107 -17.14 -9.96 -2.11
C GLY A 107 -17.22 -8.81 -1.11
N ARG A 108 -17.27 -7.58 -1.62
CA ARG A 108 -17.41 -6.37 -0.81
C ARG A 108 -18.86 -5.92 -0.81
N GLU A 109 -19.33 -5.37 0.30
CA GLU A 109 -20.75 -4.95 0.38
C GLU A 109 -21.04 -3.72 -0.46
N ARG A 110 -20.04 -2.85 -0.68
CA ARG A 110 -20.13 -1.76 -1.67
C ARG A 110 -20.38 -2.27 -3.11
N GLU A 111 -20.10 -3.55 -3.37
CA GLU A 111 -20.33 -4.24 -4.65
C GLU A 111 -21.60 -5.12 -4.61
N GLY A 112 -22.39 -5.03 -3.54
CA GLY A 112 -23.65 -5.76 -3.38
C GLY A 112 -23.54 -7.12 -2.69
N PHE A 113 -22.37 -7.50 -2.17
CA PHE A 113 -22.26 -8.70 -1.32
C PHE A 113 -23.03 -8.51 0.00
N ASN A 114 -23.53 -9.58 0.62
CA ASN A 114 -24.27 -9.50 1.89
C ASN A 114 -23.75 -10.53 2.90
N TYR A 115 -23.02 -10.08 3.92
CA TYR A 115 -22.49 -10.97 4.97
C TYR A 115 -23.54 -11.48 5.98
N TYR A 116 -24.80 -11.06 5.89
CA TYR A 116 -25.90 -11.67 6.64
C TYR A 116 -26.53 -12.88 5.92
N ASP A 117 -26.29 -13.03 4.62
CA ASP A 117 -26.73 -14.20 3.86
C ASP A 117 -25.77 -15.36 4.09
N LYS A 118 -26.18 -16.30 4.93
CA LYS A 118 -25.36 -17.46 5.32
C LYS A 118 -25.05 -18.39 4.15
N GLU A 119 -25.97 -18.52 3.18
CA GLU A 119 -25.74 -19.40 2.02
C GLU A 119 -24.75 -18.76 1.07
N LEU A 120 -24.84 -17.45 0.85
CA LEU A 120 -23.86 -16.69 0.06
C LEU A 120 -22.46 -16.73 0.69
N VAL A 121 -22.37 -16.49 2.00
CA VAL A 121 -21.08 -16.55 2.73
C VAL A 121 -20.49 -17.96 2.71
N ALA A 122 -21.32 -19.00 2.88
CA ALA A 122 -20.87 -20.39 2.81
C ALA A 122 -20.35 -20.75 1.41
N ARG A 123 -21.02 -20.31 0.34
CA ARG A 123 -20.54 -20.51 -1.04
C ARG A 123 -19.19 -19.84 -1.29
N GLN A 124 -19.03 -18.57 -0.87
CA GLN A 124 -17.75 -17.87 -0.98
C GLN A 124 -16.63 -18.60 -0.22
N LYS A 125 -16.91 -19.10 0.99
CA LYS A 125 -15.94 -19.90 1.76
C LYS A 125 -15.55 -21.18 1.04
N GLU A 126 -16.49 -21.85 0.37
CA GLU A 126 -16.22 -23.07 -0.41
C GLU A 126 -15.39 -22.77 -1.68
N GLU A 127 -15.66 -21.65 -2.35
CA GLU A 127 -14.83 -21.18 -3.47
C GLU A 127 -13.38 -20.95 -3.03
N VAL A 128 -13.19 -20.26 -1.90
CA VAL A 128 -11.87 -20.04 -1.31
C VAL A 128 -11.20 -21.36 -0.89
N ARG A 129 -11.95 -22.31 -0.30
CA ARG A 129 -11.44 -23.65 0.05
C ARG A 129 -10.83 -24.36 -1.18
N ASN A 130 -11.50 -24.29 -2.33
CA ASN A 130 -11.01 -24.92 -3.55
C ASN A 130 -9.69 -24.30 -4.03
N VAL A 131 -9.55 -22.97 -3.93
CA VAL A 131 -8.30 -22.26 -4.23
C VAL A 131 -7.18 -22.70 -3.27
N VAL A 132 -7.46 -22.77 -1.98
CA VAL A 132 -6.49 -23.19 -0.95
C VAL A 132 -6.00 -24.61 -1.21
N LEU A 133 -6.93 -25.56 -1.44
CA LEU A 133 -6.57 -26.94 -1.76
C LEU A 133 -5.71 -27.06 -3.02
N LYS A 134 -5.94 -26.18 -4.00
CA LYS A 134 -5.17 -26.18 -5.25
C LYS A 134 -3.74 -25.68 -5.07
N TYR A 135 -3.52 -24.60 -4.30
CA TYR A 135 -2.23 -23.90 -4.29
C TYR A 135 -1.42 -23.98 -2.99
N LYS A 136 -1.96 -24.58 -1.92
CA LYS A 136 -1.27 -24.66 -0.61
C LYS A 136 0.13 -25.27 -0.66
N ASP A 137 0.37 -26.20 -1.59
CA ASP A 137 1.66 -26.90 -1.72
C ASP A 137 2.60 -26.20 -2.72
N HIS A 138 2.21 -25.05 -3.27
CA HIS A 138 3.02 -24.35 -4.27
C HIS A 138 4.25 -23.71 -3.62
N PRO A 139 5.48 -23.97 -4.12
CA PRO A 139 6.73 -23.56 -3.45
C PRO A 139 6.91 -22.04 -3.33
N ALA A 140 6.30 -21.25 -4.23
CA ALA A 140 6.34 -19.79 -4.14
C ALA A 140 5.34 -19.19 -3.14
N LEU A 141 4.37 -19.95 -2.62
CA LEU A 141 3.40 -19.39 -1.69
C LEU A 141 4.10 -18.90 -0.41
N LEU A 142 3.76 -17.68 0.02
CA LEU A 142 4.23 -17.10 1.28
C LEU A 142 3.12 -17.08 2.32
N MET A 143 1.93 -16.61 1.91
CA MET A 143 0.85 -16.22 2.81
C MET A 143 -0.45 -16.07 2.02
N TRP A 144 -1.57 -16.35 2.68
CA TRP A 144 -2.91 -16.12 2.15
C TRP A 144 -3.46 -14.75 2.54
N GLY A 145 -3.77 -13.90 1.56
CA GLY A 145 -4.39 -12.60 1.78
C GLY A 145 -5.91 -12.65 1.68
N ILE A 146 -6.60 -12.82 2.80
CA ILE A 146 -8.06 -12.96 2.89
C ILE A 146 -8.72 -11.58 2.72
N GLY A 147 -9.17 -11.28 1.50
CA GLY A 147 -9.86 -10.05 1.15
C GLY A 147 -9.00 -8.78 1.20
N ASN A 148 -9.57 -7.68 0.70
CA ASN A 148 -8.94 -6.37 0.67
C ASN A 148 -9.96 -5.27 0.98
N GLU A 149 -9.76 -4.54 2.09
CA GLU A 149 -10.56 -3.36 2.46
C GLU A 149 -12.07 -3.65 2.50
N LEU A 150 -12.44 -4.80 3.06
CA LEU A 150 -13.81 -5.33 3.00
C LEU A 150 -14.86 -4.46 3.70
N TYR A 151 -14.43 -3.58 4.60
CA TYR A 151 -15.29 -2.65 5.36
C TYR A 151 -15.55 -1.33 4.63
N ALA A 152 -14.88 -1.07 3.50
CA ALA A 152 -15.03 0.19 2.77
C ALA A 152 -16.50 0.42 2.44
N GLU A 153 -17.02 1.58 2.88
CA GLU A 153 -18.41 2.00 2.71
C GLU A 153 -19.45 1.03 3.31
N SER A 154 -19.06 0.27 4.33
CA SER A 154 -19.98 -0.61 5.06
C SER A 154 -19.79 -0.59 6.59
N ALA A 155 -20.81 -1.05 7.31
CA ALA A 155 -20.82 -1.23 8.76
C ALA A 155 -21.06 -2.68 9.20
N ASN A 156 -21.13 -3.65 8.28
CA ASN A 156 -21.46 -5.03 8.63
C ASN A 156 -20.28 -5.74 9.30
N VAL A 157 -20.38 -5.94 10.61
CA VAL A 157 -19.34 -6.61 11.38
C VAL A 157 -19.22 -8.12 11.08
N LYS A 158 -20.19 -8.72 10.38
CA LYS A 158 -20.17 -10.15 10.00
C LYS A 158 -19.11 -10.50 8.97
N VAL A 159 -18.60 -9.50 8.25
CA VAL A 159 -17.43 -9.68 7.38
C VAL A 159 -16.24 -10.27 8.12
N TRP A 160 -16.03 -9.83 9.37
CA TRP A 160 -14.92 -10.30 10.19
C TRP A 160 -15.15 -11.72 10.73
N ASP A 161 -16.40 -12.12 10.98
CA ASP A 161 -16.71 -13.53 11.29
C ASP A 161 -16.35 -14.42 10.08
N ALA A 162 -16.71 -14.00 8.86
CA ALA A 162 -16.38 -14.73 7.63
C ALA A 162 -14.86 -14.81 7.38
N VAL A 163 -14.12 -13.71 7.60
CA VAL A 163 -12.65 -13.71 7.52
C VAL A 163 -12.03 -14.69 8.51
N ASN A 164 -12.52 -14.72 9.76
CA ASN A 164 -12.04 -15.68 10.76
C ASN A 164 -12.30 -17.12 10.35
N GLU A 165 -13.52 -17.42 9.91
CA GLU A 165 -13.92 -18.75 9.47
C GLU A 165 -13.11 -19.26 8.28
N ILE A 166 -12.68 -18.35 7.39
CA ILE A 166 -11.76 -18.66 6.29
C ILE A 166 -10.34 -18.90 6.82
N ALA A 167 -9.86 -18.07 7.76
CA ALA A 167 -8.54 -18.25 8.36
C ALA A 167 -8.42 -19.59 9.11
N GLU A 168 -9.44 -19.97 9.89
CA GLU A 168 -9.52 -21.28 10.54
C GLU A 168 -9.49 -22.43 9.53
N MET A 169 -10.29 -22.33 8.48
CA MET A 169 -10.32 -23.32 7.40
C MET A 169 -8.96 -23.44 6.71
N ILE A 170 -8.27 -22.32 6.45
CA ILE A 170 -6.93 -22.34 5.87
C ILE A 170 -5.96 -23.05 6.82
N HIS A 171 -5.95 -22.74 8.11
CA HIS A 171 -5.06 -23.39 9.07
C HIS A 171 -5.29 -24.90 9.21
N GLU A 172 -6.52 -25.39 8.97
CA GLU A 172 -6.84 -26.81 8.91
C GLU A 172 -6.29 -27.50 7.65
N LEU A 173 -6.40 -26.85 6.49
CA LEU A 173 -6.04 -27.44 5.18
C LEU A 173 -4.57 -27.23 4.80
N ASP A 174 -4.02 -26.10 5.21
CA ASP A 174 -2.68 -25.58 4.96
C ASP A 174 -2.08 -25.07 6.30
N PRO A 175 -1.54 -25.98 7.12
CA PRO A 175 -0.87 -25.58 8.35
C PRO A 175 0.48 -24.90 8.09
N ASP A 176 0.92 -24.80 6.83
CA ASP A 176 2.27 -24.41 6.44
C ASP A 176 2.41 -22.94 6.02
N HIS A 177 1.30 -22.21 5.86
CA HIS A 177 1.31 -20.80 5.47
C HIS A 177 0.43 -19.93 6.39
N PRO A 178 0.90 -18.73 6.79
CA PRO A 178 0.10 -17.78 7.55
C PRO A 178 -1.04 -17.15 6.75
N THR A 179 -1.97 -16.53 7.47
CA THR A 179 -3.11 -15.78 6.94
C THR A 179 -3.03 -14.29 7.31
N THR A 180 -3.54 -13.43 6.42
CA THR A 180 -3.68 -12.00 6.66
C THR A 180 -4.94 -11.43 6.04
N THR A 181 -5.40 -10.25 6.50
CA THR A 181 -6.47 -9.47 5.87
C THR A 181 -6.04 -8.01 5.80
N THR A 182 -6.49 -7.30 4.76
CA THR A 182 -5.99 -5.96 4.45
C THR A 182 -6.96 -4.86 4.87
N VAL A 183 -6.46 -3.86 5.57
CA VAL A 183 -7.15 -2.61 5.90
C VAL A 183 -6.45 -1.39 5.29
N MET A 184 -7.17 -0.29 5.06
CA MET A 184 -6.59 0.99 4.66
C MET A 184 -6.24 1.81 5.91
N ASN A 185 -4.96 2.08 6.15
CA ASN A 185 -4.41 2.69 7.36
C ASN A 185 -4.81 1.92 8.64
N VAL A 186 -5.04 2.60 9.77
CA VAL A 186 -5.50 1.99 11.03
C VAL A 186 -6.88 2.52 11.40
N PRO A 187 -7.96 2.06 10.74
CA PRO A 187 -9.32 2.40 11.14
C PRO A 187 -9.60 1.75 12.49
N LEU A 188 -9.41 2.48 13.60
CA LEU A 188 -9.43 1.92 14.96
C LEU A 188 -10.64 1.03 15.24
N LYS A 189 -11.83 1.42 14.75
CA LYS A 189 -13.05 0.61 14.87
C LYS A 189 -12.86 -0.77 14.24
N ASP A 190 -12.44 -0.83 12.99
CA ASP A 190 -12.34 -2.07 12.22
C ASP A 190 -11.14 -2.92 12.66
N VAL A 191 -10.00 -2.30 12.99
CA VAL A 191 -8.85 -3.01 13.57
C VAL A 191 -9.22 -3.65 14.92
N ASN A 192 -10.00 -2.97 15.76
CA ASN A 192 -10.48 -3.53 17.01
C ASN A 192 -11.52 -4.65 16.78
N LEU A 193 -12.35 -4.54 15.74
CA LEU A 193 -13.27 -5.61 15.36
C LEU A 193 -12.51 -6.84 14.84
N ILE A 194 -11.47 -6.66 14.02
CA ILE A 194 -10.60 -7.75 13.55
C ILE A 194 -9.95 -8.44 14.74
N ALA A 195 -9.34 -7.68 15.67
CA ALA A 195 -8.69 -8.25 16.85
C ALA A 195 -9.66 -9.11 17.69
N LYS A 196 -10.94 -8.68 17.77
CA LYS A 196 -11.98 -9.37 18.54
C LYS A 196 -12.62 -10.55 17.80
N ARG A 197 -12.86 -10.43 16.50
CA ARG A 197 -13.71 -11.34 15.71
C ARG A 197 -12.91 -12.26 14.79
N CYS A 198 -11.64 -11.94 14.54
CA CYS A 198 -10.70 -12.73 13.74
C CYS A 198 -9.51 -13.25 14.57
N PRO A 199 -9.71 -13.96 15.69
CA PRO A 199 -8.59 -14.46 16.50
C PRO A 199 -7.64 -15.39 15.72
N ALA A 200 -8.14 -16.13 14.72
CA ALA A 200 -7.33 -17.02 13.89
C ALA A 200 -6.37 -16.30 12.94
N LEU A 201 -6.54 -15.00 12.70
CA LEU A 201 -5.68 -14.25 11.77
C LEU A 201 -4.23 -14.13 12.30
N ASP A 202 -3.22 -14.43 11.50
CA ASP A 202 -1.83 -14.39 11.97
C ASP A 202 -1.21 -12.99 11.93
N VAL A 203 -1.48 -12.24 10.86
CA VAL A 203 -0.86 -10.93 10.55
C VAL A 203 -1.92 -9.93 10.09
N LEU A 204 -1.80 -8.67 10.50
CA LEU A 204 -2.59 -7.59 9.90
C LEU A 204 -1.86 -7.00 8.68
N SER A 205 -2.52 -6.94 7.53
CA SER A 205 -2.01 -6.23 6.35
C SER A 205 -2.57 -4.82 6.30
N ILE A 206 -1.73 -3.84 6.01
CA ILE A 206 -2.11 -2.43 6.00
C ILE A 206 -1.66 -1.77 4.70
N ASN A 207 -2.64 -1.30 3.94
CA ASN A 207 -2.42 -0.36 2.85
C ASN A 207 -2.23 1.02 3.48
N SER A 208 -1.05 1.62 3.34
CA SER A 208 -0.79 2.94 3.91
C SER A 208 0.18 3.76 3.06
N PHE A 209 -0.26 4.96 2.70
CA PHE A 209 0.46 5.87 1.83
C PHE A 209 0.91 7.11 2.63
N GLY A 210 0.15 8.20 2.63
CA GLY A 210 0.47 9.39 3.41
C GLY A 210 0.50 9.17 4.92
N ALA A 211 -0.51 8.52 5.47
CA ALA A 211 -0.66 8.25 6.91
C ALA A 211 0.38 7.29 7.52
N MET A 212 1.18 6.62 6.69
CA MET A 212 2.16 5.60 7.10
C MET A 212 3.15 6.06 8.20
N HIS A 213 3.41 7.36 8.30
CA HIS A 213 4.27 7.96 9.32
C HIS A 213 3.72 7.86 10.76
N ASN A 214 2.40 7.74 10.94
CA ASN A 214 1.75 7.65 12.26
C ASN A 214 1.38 6.20 12.66
N LEU A 215 1.62 5.25 11.76
CA LEU A 215 1.07 3.90 11.85
C LEU A 215 1.39 3.17 13.16
N ARG A 216 2.62 3.33 13.66
CA ARG A 216 3.07 2.71 14.90
C ARG A 216 2.26 3.16 16.12
N GLU A 217 1.97 4.46 16.20
CA GLU A 217 1.19 5.03 17.31
C GLU A 217 -0.27 4.59 17.20
N GLU A 218 -0.85 4.64 16.01
CA GLU A 218 -2.23 4.21 15.78
C GLU A 218 -2.43 2.73 16.11
N LEU A 219 -1.49 1.85 15.70
CA LEU A 219 -1.53 0.43 16.05
C LEU A 219 -1.39 0.20 17.56
N ALA A 220 -0.50 0.94 18.23
CA ALA A 220 -0.34 0.85 19.68
C ALA A 220 -1.65 1.17 20.43
N ASN A 221 -2.43 2.11 19.90
CA ASN A 221 -3.74 2.53 20.42
C ASN A 221 -4.90 1.60 20.02
N SER A 222 -4.67 0.65 19.10
CA SER A 222 -5.66 -0.37 18.71
C SER A 222 -5.60 -1.61 19.61
N ALA A 223 -6.61 -2.48 19.51
CA ALA A 223 -6.65 -3.79 20.16
C ALA A 223 -5.81 -4.85 19.41
N TRP A 224 -5.27 -4.54 18.24
CA TRP A 224 -4.38 -5.48 17.54
C TRP A 224 -3.01 -5.51 18.21
N LYS A 225 -2.67 -6.66 18.83
CA LYS A 225 -1.39 -6.89 19.52
C LYS A 225 -0.50 -7.93 18.82
N GLY A 226 -0.71 -8.13 17.52
CA GLY A 226 0.07 -9.04 16.66
C GLY A 226 1.05 -8.31 15.74
N PRO A 227 1.82 -9.04 14.93
CA PRO A 227 2.63 -8.46 13.87
C PRO A 227 1.77 -7.87 12.75
N TYR A 228 2.39 -7.06 11.91
CA TYR A 228 1.76 -6.49 10.72
C TYR A 228 2.71 -6.47 9.51
N ILE A 229 2.15 -6.27 8.32
CA ILE A 229 2.89 -5.93 7.11
C ILE A 229 2.28 -4.69 6.46
N ILE A 230 3.11 -3.92 5.76
CA ILE A 230 2.62 -2.86 4.89
C ILE A 230 2.33 -3.48 3.53
N SER A 231 1.06 -3.79 3.26
CA SER A 231 0.64 -4.50 2.06
C SER A 231 0.62 -3.64 0.80
N GLU A 232 0.55 -2.31 0.97
CA GLU A 232 0.73 -1.31 -0.08
C GLU A 232 1.31 -0.04 0.52
N PHE A 233 2.34 0.52 -0.12
CA PHE A 233 2.81 1.89 0.10
C PHE A 233 3.42 2.43 -1.19
N GLY A 234 3.54 3.75 -1.32
CA GLY A 234 4.08 4.36 -2.53
C GLY A 234 3.88 5.86 -2.51
N ALA A 235 3.39 6.41 -3.64
CA ALA A 235 2.97 7.79 -3.72
C ALA A 235 1.85 8.12 -2.72
N ARG A 236 1.67 9.39 -2.39
CA ARG A 236 0.52 9.85 -1.58
C ARG A 236 -0.80 9.44 -2.24
N GLY A 237 -1.78 8.99 -1.45
CA GLY A 237 -3.13 8.75 -1.96
C GLY A 237 -3.77 10.03 -2.50
N TYR A 238 -4.56 9.95 -3.58
CA TYR A 238 -5.27 11.12 -4.10
C TYR A 238 -6.24 11.73 -3.09
N TRP A 239 -6.82 10.92 -2.19
CA TRP A 239 -7.65 11.36 -1.08
C TRP A 239 -6.88 12.12 0.02
N GLU A 240 -5.55 12.05 0.05
CA GLU A 240 -4.68 12.75 1.01
C GLU A 240 -4.03 14.00 0.38
N SER A 241 -4.35 14.30 -0.87
CA SER A 241 -3.69 15.36 -1.65
C SER A 241 -4.33 16.72 -1.43
N PHE A 242 -3.65 17.78 -1.88
CA PHE A 242 -4.29 19.08 -2.04
C PHE A 242 -5.21 19.03 -3.26
N PHE A 243 -6.28 19.82 -3.25
CA PHE A 243 -7.26 19.87 -4.33
C PHE A 243 -7.33 21.27 -4.91
N THR A 244 -7.55 21.37 -6.22
CA THR A 244 -7.96 22.62 -6.87
C THR A 244 -9.39 22.99 -6.50
N GLU A 245 -9.81 24.21 -6.82
CA GLU A 245 -11.20 24.68 -6.62
C GLU A 245 -12.27 23.83 -7.34
N TRP A 246 -11.89 23.12 -8.41
CA TRP A 246 -12.77 22.18 -9.12
C TRP A 246 -12.57 20.72 -8.69
N MET A 247 -12.02 20.49 -7.49
CA MET A 247 -11.82 19.18 -6.86
C MET A 247 -10.89 18.23 -7.62
N ALA A 248 -9.96 18.75 -8.43
CA ALA A 248 -8.92 17.91 -9.02
C ALA A 248 -7.78 17.72 -8.01
N PRO A 249 -7.39 16.48 -7.66
CA PRO A 249 -6.29 16.24 -6.73
C PRO A 249 -4.95 16.57 -7.38
N ILE A 250 -4.09 17.28 -6.66
CA ILE A 250 -2.76 17.68 -7.12
C ILE A 250 -1.80 16.52 -6.88
N GLU A 251 -1.26 15.99 -7.97
CA GLU A 251 -0.36 14.83 -7.95
C GLU A 251 1.09 15.26 -7.74
N GLN A 252 1.83 14.46 -6.98
CA GLN A 252 3.28 14.61 -6.83
C GLN A 252 3.99 14.36 -8.18
N THR A 253 5.10 15.04 -8.41
CA THR A 253 6.07 14.63 -9.43
C THR A 253 6.67 13.26 -9.07
N SER A 254 7.16 12.51 -10.05
CA SER A 254 7.84 11.22 -9.80
C SER A 254 9.02 11.32 -8.83
N SER A 255 9.77 12.42 -8.84
CA SER A 255 10.88 12.68 -7.91
C SER A 255 10.40 12.94 -6.48
N GLU A 256 9.28 13.68 -6.32
CA GLU A 256 8.64 13.85 -5.02
C GLU A 256 8.07 12.53 -4.49
N LYS A 257 7.49 11.69 -5.36
CA LYS A 257 7.01 10.34 -4.97
C LYS A 257 8.15 9.49 -4.44
N ALA A 258 9.28 9.45 -5.16
CA ALA A 258 10.47 8.70 -4.75
C ALA A 258 10.95 9.10 -3.36
N THR A 259 11.15 10.41 -3.13
CA THR A 259 11.58 10.96 -1.84
C THR A 259 10.57 10.64 -0.73
N PHE A 260 9.29 10.85 -1.01
CA PHE A 260 8.19 10.64 -0.06
C PHE A 260 8.05 9.17 0.38
N SER A 261 8.19 8.23 -0.54
CA SER A 261 8.08 6.80 -0.26
C SER A 261 9.30 6.27 0.47
N ARG A 262 10.53 6.71 0.11
CA ARG A 262 11.76 6.36 0.84
C ARG A 262 11.63 6.73 2.32
N GLU A 263 11.28 7.99 2.59
CA GLU A 263 11.18 8.50 3.96
C GLU A 263 10.24 7.63 4.81
N ARG A 264 9.10 7.23 4.24
CA ARG A 264 8.10 6.39 4.92
C ARG A 264 8.57 4.97 5.14
N TYR A 265 9.22 4.38 4.15
CA TYR A 265 9.79 3.05 4.29
C TYR A 265 10.81 3.01 5.43
N GLU A 266 11.73 3.98 5.48
CA GLU A 266 12.75 4.06 6.53
C GLU A 266 12.14 4.29 7.91
N ARG A 267 11.20 5.24 8.02
CA ARG A 267 10.61 5.66 9.31
C ARG A 267 9.58 4.69 9.87
N THR A 268 9.00 3.82 9.05
CA THR A 268 7.95 2.89 9.48
C THR A 268 8.37 1.43 9.31
N VAL A 269 8.77 1.02 8.10
CA VAL A 269 9.08 -0.39 7.82
C VAL A 269 10.38 -0.82 8.51
N LEU A 270 11.46 -0.05 8.32
CA LEU A 270 12.76 -0.41 8.92
C LEU A 270 12.82 -0.09 10.41
N ALA A 271 12.18 1.01 10.84
CA ALA A 271 12.21 1.46 12.23
C ALA A 271 11.42 0.59 13.22
N ASP A 272 10.48 -0.24 12.74
CA ASP A 272 9.64 -1.12 13.58
C ASP A 272 9.75 -2.60 13.18
N SER A 273 10.95 -3.03 12.77
CA SER A 273 11.23 -4.42 12.33
C SER A 273 10.98 -5.51 13.39
N GLY A 274 10.67 -5.14 14.64
CA GLY A 274 10.19 -6.07 15.67
C GLY A 274 8.70 -6.40 15.58
N ASN A 275 7.89 -5.58 14.89
CA ASN A 275 6.46 -5.82 14.68
C ASN A 275 6.07 -5.86 13.19
N CYS A 276 6.74 -5.06 12.36
CA CYS A 276 6.59 -5.04 10.92
C CYS A 276 7.41 -6.17 10.28
N LEU A 277 6.75 -7.10 9.59
CA LEU A 277 7.41 -8.24 8.92
C LEU A 277 7.91 -7.90 7.50
N GLY A 278 7.69 -6.66 7.06
CA GLY A 278 8.13 -6.11 5.78
C GLY A 278 7.00 -5.41 5.03
N SER A 279 7.21 -5.19 3.73
CA SER A 279 6.28 -4.39 2.94
C SER A 279 6.23 -4.73 1.45
N TYR A 280 5.22 -4.21 0.78
CA TYR A 280 5.01 -4.27 -0.66
C TYR A 280 4.85 -2.87 -1.26
N VAL A 281 5.77 -2.45 -2.12
CA VAL A 281 5.64 -1.17 -2.85
C VAL A 281 4.54 -1.27 -3.91
N PHE A 282 3.73 -0.23 -4.08
CA PHE A 282 2.56 -0.20 -4.95
C PHE A 282 2.56 1.03 -5.87
N MET A 283 2.24 0.91 -7.16
CA MET A 283 1.98 -0.31 -7.94
C MET A 283 3.21 -0.68 -8.76
N TRP A 284 3.72 -1.90 -8.62
CA TRP A 284 4.81 -2.41 -9.44
C TRP A 284 4.35 -2.73 -10.87
N GLY A 285 4.49 -1.74 -11.75
CA GLY A 285 3.88 -1.73 -13.07
C GLY A 285 3.14 -0.42 -13.30
N ASN A 286 2.10 -0.48 -14.13
CA ASN A 286 1.20 0.64 -14.41
C ASN A 286 -0.26 0.26 -14.19
N LYS A 287 -1.03 1.23 -13.72
CA LYS A 287 -2.50 1.16 -13.64
C LYS A 287 -3.06 2.56 -13.83
N GLN A 288 -4.17 2.68 -14.55
CA GLN A 288 -4.95 3.91 -14.51
C GLN A 288 -5.70 3.95 -13.17
N GLU A 289 -5.37 4.92 -12.34
CA GLU A 289 -6.03 5.13 -11.06
C GLU A 289 -6.01 6.61 -10.70
N THR A 290 -7.14 7.29 -10.89
CA THR A 290 -7.24 8.77 -10.98
C THR A 290 -6.49 9.33 -12.19
N THR A 291 -5.17 9.12 -12.28
CA THR A 291 -4.34 9.45 -13.44
C THR A 291 -3.56 8.21 -13.92
N PRO A 292 -2.98 8.22 -15.14
CA PRO A 292 -2.14 7.11 -15.61
C PRO A 292 -0.82 6.99 -14.82
N THR A 293 -0.43 8.04 -14.08
CA THR A 293 0.86 8.14 -13.39
C THR A 293 0.75 8.00 -11.89
N TRP A 294 -0.45 8.02 -11.29
CA TRP A 294 -0.63 8.22 -9.85
C TRP A 294 0.21 7.24 -9.01
N PHE A 295 -0.06 5.94 -9.17
CA PHE A 295 0.65 4.87 -8.47
C PHE A 295 1.57 4.05 -9.38
N SER A 296 1.66 4.36 -10.68
CA SER A 296 2.47 3.61 -11.64
C SER A 296 3.98 3.85 -11.40
N LEU A 297 4.72 2.79 -11.04
CA LEU A 297 6.18 2.85 -10.89
C LEU A 297 6.92 2.61 -12.22
N ILE A 298 6.29 1.88 -13.13
CA ILE A 298 6.84 1.49 -14.44
C ILE A 298 5.81 1.87 -15.49
N THR A 299 6.21 2.50 -16.60
CA THR A 299 5.28 2.88 -17.66
C THR A 299 4.79 1.67 -18.45
N ALA A 300 3.77 1.87 -19.29
CA ALA A 300 3.29 0.84 -20.22
C ALA A 300 4.39 0.34 -21.18
N ASP A 301 5.35 1.21 -21.51
CA ASP A 301 6.50 0.90 -22.36
C ASP A 301 7.67 0.27 -21.58
N GLY A 302 7.54 0.09 -20.26
CA GLY A 302 8.51 -0.57 -19.42
C GLY A 302 9.63 0.34 -18.89
N GLU A 303 9.50 1.67 -19.00
CA GLU A 303 10.45 2.63 -18.43
C GLU A 303 10.18 2.83 -16.93
N GLU A 304 11.24 3.02 -16.15
CA GLU A 304 11.17 3.03 -14.69
C GLU A 304 11.26 4.42 -14.10
N THR A 305 10.44 4.70 -13.08
CA THR A 305 10.53 5.93 -12.31
C THR A 305 11.62 5.85 -11.25
N GLN A 306 12.04 7.01 -10.72
CA GLN A 306 13.02 7.08 -9.64
C GLN A 306 12.66 6.20 -8.43
N LEU A 307 11.37 6.02 -8.12
CA LEU A 307 10.93 5.19 -7.01
C LEU A 307 11.37 3.72 -7.15
N VAL A 308 11.51 3.19 -8.37
CA VAL A 308 12.05 1.83 -8.58
C VAL A 308 13.50 1.74 -8.09
N HIS A 309 14.30 2.79 -8.32
CA HIS A 309 15.69 2.83 -7.89
C HIS A 309 15.78 2.98 -6.37
N GLU A 310 14.91 3.79 -5.76
CA GLU A 310 14.85 3.89 -4.31
C GLU A 310 14.60 2.53 -3.66
N MET A 311 13.72 1.72 -4.26
CA MET A 311 13.44 0.37 -3.79
C MET A 311 14.63 -0.57 -3.95
N GLU A 312 15.35 -0.50 -5.07
CA GLU A 312 16.61 -1.25 -5.25
C GLU A 312 17.61 -0.95 -4.13
N GLU A 313 17.81 0.33 -3.81
CA GLU A 313 18.74 0.72 -2.76
C GLU A 313 18.27 0.26 -1.38
N LEU A 314 16.97 0.41 -1.08
CA LEU A 314 16.37 -0.01 0.19
C LEU A 314 16.45 -1.52 0.38
N TRP A 315 16.23 -2.30 -0.68
CA TRP A 315 16.25 -3.74 -0.62
C TRP A 315 17.67 -4.30 -0.56
N THR A 316 18.61 -3.73 -1.29
CA THR A 316 20.00 -4.22 -1.33
C THR A 316 20.88 -3.63 -0.22
N GLY A 317 20.49 -2.49 0.35
CA GLY A 317 21.31 -1.70 1.28
C GLY A 317 22.51 -1.04 0.60
N LYS A 318 22.51 -0.92 -0.73
CA LYS A 318 23.61 -0.39 -1.54
C LYS A 318 23.09 0.70 -2.46
N LYS A 319 23.91 1.71 -2.74
CA LYS A 319 23.58 2.71 -3.76
C LYS A 319 23.49 2.07 -5.13
N THR A 320 22.48 2.45 -5.90
CA THR A 320 22.31 1.98 -7.27
C THR A 320 23.51 2.44 -8.11
N GLN A 321 23.92 1.59 -9.05
CA GLN A 321 24.95 1.90 -10.04
C GLN A 321 24.35 2.14 -11.43
N ARG A 322 23.02 2.14 -11.51
CA ARG A 322 22.26 2.35 -12.75
C ARG A 322 22.31 3.83 -13.15
N ASN A 323 22.03 4.10 -14.43
CA ASN A 323 21.69 5.45 -14.89
C ASN A 323 20.52 5.95 -14.04
N GLN A 324 20.65 7.13 -13.44
CA GLN A 324 19.60 7.66 -12.58
C GLN A 324 18.41 8.12 -13.41
N ALA A 325 17.21 7.98 -12.84
CA ALA A 325 16.02 8.52 -13.49
C ALA A 325 16.09 10.06 -13.53
N PRO A 326 15.51 10.70 -14.57
CA PRO A 326 15.46 12.15 -14.64
C PRO A 326 14.81 12.75 -13.38
N TYR A 327 15.24 13.95 -13.01
CA TYR A 327 14.72 14.66 -11.85
C TYR A 327 13.79 15.80 -12.27
N ILE A 328 12.58 15.86 -11.70
CA ILE A 328 11.65 16.98 -11.87
C ILE A 328 11.54 17.72 -10.55
N ALA A 329 11.89 19.01 -10.56
CA ALA A 329 11.68 19.87 -9.41
C ALA A 329 10.22 20.31 -9.29
N TYR A 330 9.64 20.83 -10.38
CA TYR A 330 8.24 21.25 -10.44
C TYR A 330 7.80 21.57 -11.88
N LEU A 331 6.48 21.72 -12.06
CA LEU A 331 5.84 22.19 -13.27
C LEU A 331 5.16 23.55 -13.01
N THR A 332 5.12 24.41 -14.02
CA THR A 332 4.35 25.66 -13.98
C THR A 332 3.49 25.83 -15.23
N LEU A 333 2.39 26.56 -15.10
CA LEU A 333 1.53 27.00 -16.21
C LEU A 333 1.29 28.50 -16.06
N ASP A 334 1.68 29.30 -17.06
CA ASP A 334 1.74 30.77 -16.99
C ASP A 334 2.48 31.29 -15.74
N ASN A 335 3.58 30.61 -15.38
CA ASN A 335 4.41 30.84 -14.19
C ASN A 335 3.68 30.69 -12.85
N LYS A 336 2.57 29.94 -12.82
CA LYS A 336 1.83 29.57 -11.60
C LYS A 336 2.00 28.09 -11.30
N HIS A 337 1.82 27.72 -10.04
CA HIS A 337 1.79 26.34 -9.55
C HIS A 337 0.36 25.80 -9.52
N ALA A 338 0.21 24.47 -9.44
CA ALA A 338 -1.11 23.83 -9.46
C ALA A 338 -2.01 24.30 -8.30
N ILE A 339 -1.41 24.62 -7.15
CA ILE A 339 -2.09 25.12 -5.96
C ILE A 339 -2.71 26.52 -6.16
N ASP A 340 -2.27 27.27 -7.17
CA ASP A 340 -2.74 28.62 -7.47
C ASP A 340 -4.06 28.64 -8.28
N ASN A 341 -4.69 27.48 -8.50
CA ASN A 341 -5.96 27.33 -9.24
C ASN A 341 -5.93 27.99 -10.63
N VAL A 342 -5.21 27.40 -11.58
CA VAL A 342 -4.98 28.02 -12.89
C VAL A 342 -6.23 27.94 -13.79
N TYR A 343 -6.78 29.11 -14.11
CA TYR A 343 -7.84 29.32 -15.09
C TYR A 343 -7.29 29.91 -16.39
N LEU A 344 -7.46 29.19 -17.50
CA LEU A 344 -7.12 29.64 -18.86
C LEU A 344 -8.34 30.14 -19.60
N GLN A 345 -8.14 31.07 -20.54
CA GLN A 345 -9.21 31.60 -21.39
C GLN A 345 -9.24 30.86 -22.75
N PRO A 346 -10.42 30.45 -23.25
CA PRO A 346 -10.58 29.92 -24.59
C PRO A 346 -9.94 30.83 -25.65
N GLY A 347 -9.17 30.22 -26.56
CA GLY A 347 -8.52 30.90 -27.68
C GLY A 347 -7.29 31.72 -27.31
N LYS A 348 -6.88 31.77 -26.02
CA LYS A 348 -5.63 32.43 -25.61
C LYS A 348 -4.52 31.42 -25.39
N PRO A 349 -3.32 31.62 -25.97
CA PRO A 349 -2.17 30.79 -25.68
C PRO A 349 -1.78 30.85 -24.20
N ALA A 350 -1.36 29.71 -23.65
CA ALA A 350 -0.78 29.59 -22.31
C ALA A 350 0.50 28.76 -22.39
N VAL A 351 1.50 29.07 -21.57
CA VAL A 351 2.80 28.38 -21.62
C VAL A 351 3.04 27.59 -20.36
N ALA A 352 3.24 26.28 -20.53
CA ALA A 352 3.69 25.42 -19.45
C ALA A 352 5.20 25.19 -19.54
N LYS A 353 5.86 25.12 -18.38
CA LYS A 353 7.30 24.84 -18.27
C LYS A 353 7.54 23.76 -17.24
N VAL A 354 8.37 22.78 -17.59
CA VAL A 354 8.95 21.84 -16.62
C VAL A 354 10.33 22.34 -16.20
N TYR A 355 10.65 22.18 -14.92
CA TYR A 355 11.98 22.45 -14.38
C TYR A 355 12.59 21.12 -13.97
N ALA A 356 13.47 20.61 -14.82
CA ALA A 356 14.02 19.27 -14.69
C ALA A 356 15.43 19.14 -15.27
N PHE A 357 16.11 18.08 -14.89
CA PHE A 357 17.43 17.73 -15.41
C PHE A 357 17.64 16.21 -15.39
N ASP A 358 18.55 15.75 -16.24
CA ASP A 358 19.10 14.41 -16.20
C ASP A 358 20.31 14.41 -15.25
N PRO A 359 20.38 13.55 -14.23
CA PRO A 359 21.49 13.54 -13.28
C PRO A 359 22.87 13.32 -13.93
N GLU A 360 22.92 12.61 -15.05
CA GLU A 360 24.12 12.38 -15.87
C GLU A 360 24.38 13.50 -16.90
N GLY A 361 23.52 14.51 -16.98
CA GLY A 361 23.62 15.63 -17.90
C GLY A 361 23.28 15.28 -19.36
N LYS A 362 22.62 14.15 -19.61
CA LYS A 362 22.21 13.73 -20.94
C LYS A 362 21.00 14.53 -21.46
N PRO A 363 20.84 14.66 -22.78
CA PRO A 363 19.64 15.27 -23.36
C PRO A 363 18.37 14.46 -23.03
N LEU A 364 17.33 15.14 -22.57
CA LEU A 364 16.03 14.53 -22.27
C LEU A 364 15.06 14.68 -23.44
N ARG A 365 14.34 13.60 -23.78
CA ARG A 365 13.20 13.65 -24.69
C ARG A 365 11.92 13.84 -23.88
N LEU A 366 11.15 14.89 -24.20
CA LEU A 366 9.90 15.18 -23.51
C LEU A 366 8.71 14.76 -24.36
N SER A 367 7.73 14.10 -23.75
CA SER A 367 6.41 13.89 -24.33
C SER A 367 5.36 14.61 -23.49
N TRP A 368 4.49 15.36 -24.17
CA TRP A 368 3.42 16.13 -23.55
C TRP A 368 2.08 15.58 -24.01
N GLU A 369 1.13 15.44 -23.09
CA GLU A 369 -0.25 15.08 -23.41
C GLU A 369 -1.24 15.88 -22.56
N VAL A 370 -2.41 16.18 -23.12
CA VAL A 370 -3.52 16.79 -22.37
C VAL A 370 -4.64 15.77 -22.29
N LEU A 371 -5.08 15.47 -21.08
CA LEU A 371 -6.24 14.62 -20.82
C LEU A 371 -7.39 15.48 -20.24
N PRO A 372 -8.66 15.11 -20.47
CA PRO A 372 -9.73 15.65 -19.65
C PRO A 372 -9.51 15.23 -18.19
N GLU A 373 -9.88 16.09 -17.24
CA GLU A 373 -9.83 15.71 -15.83
C GLU A 373 -10.84 14.59 -15.56
N THR A 374 -10.42 13.55 -14.84
CA THR A 374 -11.33 12.48 -14.42
C THR A 374 -12.18 12.97 -13.27
N LYS A 375 -13.51 12.95 -13.41
CA LYS A 375 -14.40 13.22 -12.29
C LYS A 375 -14.23 12.12 -11.23
N SER A 376 -13.89 12.47 -10.00
CA SER A 376 -14.09 11.61 -8.83
C SER A 376 -15.37 12.06 -8.12
N GLU A 377 -16.48 11.36 -8.32
CA GLU A 377 -17.69 11.60 -7.51
C GLU A 377 -17.65 10.82 -6.18
N ASP A 378 -16.86 9.75 -6.06
CA ASP A 378 -16.79 8.90 -4.86
C ASP A 378 -15.35 8.53 -4.42
N GLY A 379 -14.33 8.88 -5.21
CA GLY A 379 -12.94 8.59 -4.90
C GLY A 379 -12.63 7.10 -4.72
N ASN A 380 -13.47 6.18 -5.24
CA ASN A 380 -13.21 4.76 -4.98
C ASN A 380 -13.64 3.77 -6.07
N THR A 381 -14.38 4.18 -7.11
CA THR A 381 -14.73 3.26 -8.20
C THR A 381 -15.14 4.02 -9.46
N GLY A 382 -14.41 3.86 -10.57
CA GLY A 382 -15.04 4.16 -11.88
C GLY A 382 -14.16 4.47 -13.08
N ASN A 383 -12.89 4.85 -12.93
CA ASN A 383 -12.07 5.30 -14.07
C ASN A 383 -10.79 4.49 -14.26
N GLU A 384 -10.89 3.16 -14.29
CA GLU A 384 -9.75 2.26 -14.58
C GLU A 384 -9.28 2.31 -16.04
N LYS A 385 -9.94 3.11 -16.89
CA LYS A 385 -9.54 3.32 -18.28
C LYS A 385 -8.99 4.73 -18.47
N LYS A 386 -7.76 4.82 -18.97
CA LYS A 386 -7.14 6.11 -19.33
C LYS A 386 -8.04 6.83 -20.34
N PRO A 387 -8.43 8.09 -20.10
CA PRO A 387 -9.22 8.86 -21.06
C PRO A 387 -8.42 9.14 -22.33
N ALA A 388 -9.13 9.35 -23.45
CA ALA A 388 -8.48 9.71 -24.71
C ALA A 388 -7.83 11.11 -24.63
N PRO A 389 -6.63 11.31 -25.18
CA PRO A 389 -6.00 12.62 -25.22
C PRO A 389 -6.80 13.65 -26.01
N VAL A 390 -6.83 14.89 -25.51
CA VAL A 390 -7.49 16.03 -26.13
C VAL A 390 -6.63 16.56 -27.27
N GLN A 391 -7.09 16.36 -28.50
CA GLN A 391 -6.38 16.78 -29.71
C GLN A 391 -6.43 18.31 -29.90
N GLY A 392 -5.37 18.86 -30.50
CA GLY A 392 -5.31 20.27 -30.90
C GLY A 392 -5.06 21.29 -29.77
N MET A 393 -4.97 20.84 -28.52
CA MET A 393 -4.60 21.66 -27.35
C MET A 393 -3.13 22.10 -27.39
N ILE A 394 -2.21 21.19 -27.72
CA ILE A 394 -0.78 21.48 -27.80
C ILE A 394 -0.48 22.09 -29.17
N LYS A 395 0.12 23.28 -29.20
CA LYS A 395 0.50 23.98 -30.44
C LYS A 395 1.96 23.85 -30.78
N GLU A 396 2.82 23.98 -29.78
CA GLU A 396 4.26 23.94 -29.95
C GLU A 396 4.88 23.37 -28.69
N ALA A 397 5.90 22.52 -28.85
CA ALA A 397 6.72 22.01 -27.76
C ALA A 397 8.18 22.17 -28.15
N ALA A 398 8.96 22.85 -27.32
CA ALA A 398 10.36 23.13 -27.57
C ALA A 398 11.14 23.19 -26.24
N GLY A 399 12.23 22.42 -26.16
CA GLY A 399 12.99 22.26 -24.92
C GLY A 399 12.09 21.78 -23.78
N GLN A 400 12.15 22.45 -22.63
CA GLN A 400 11.37 22.14 -21.43
C GLN A 400 10.03 22.90 -21.35
N GLN A 401 9.46 23.30 -22.49
CA GLN A 401 8.26 24.15 -22.55
C GLN A 401 7.24 23.64 -23.57
N VAL A 402 5.96 23.88 -23.29
CA VAL A 402 4.86 23.60 -24.20
C VAL A 402 3.86 24.76 -24.23
N THR A 403 3.44 25.16 -25.42
CA THR A 403 2.39 26.15 -25.64
C THR A 403 1.05 25.45 -25.85
N LEU A 404 0.09 25.75 -24.99
CA LEU A 404 -1.29 25.31 -25.06
C LEU A 404 -2.16 26.37 -25.73
N LEU A 405 -3.17 25.95 -26.50
CA LEU A 405 -4.24 26.80 -27.01
C LEU A 405 -5.59 26.13 -26.72
N PRO A 406 -6.10 26.24 -25.49
CA PRO A 406 -7.40 25.68 -25.13
C PRO A 406 -8.52 26.40 -25.89
N THR A 407 -9.53 25.66 -26.37
CA THR A 407 -10.68 26.26 -27.09
C THR A 407 -12.03 25.93 -26.47
N LYS A 408 -12.12 24.88 -25.65
CA LYS A 408 -13.37 24.43 -25.03
C LYS A 408 -13.30 24.56 -23.51
N PRO A 409 -14.30 25.17 -22.86
CA PRO A 409 -14.40 25.20 -21.42
C PRO A 409 -14.39 23.80 -20.80
N GLY A 410 -13.80 23.65 -19.62
CA GLY A 410 -13.74 22.37 -18.89
C GLY A 410 -12.47 22.21 -18.05
N ALA A 411 -12.46 21.17 -17.23
CA ALA A 411 -11.29 20.76 -16.44
C ALA A 411 -10.40 19.82 -17.28
N TYR A 412 -9.10 20.09 -17.26
CA TYR A 412 -8.10 19.34 -17.99
C TYR A 412 -6.85 19.15 -17.14
N ARG A 413 -5.99 18.23 -17.58
CA ARG A 413 -4.70 17.98 -16.97
C ARG A 413 -3.63 17.85 -18.04
N LEU A 414 -2.59 18.65 -17.92
CA LEU A 414 -1.39 18.56 -18.74
C LEU A 414 -0.43 17.56 -18.09
N PHE A 415 0.04 16.58 -18.84
CA PHE A 415 1.07 15.64 -18.41
C PHE A 415 2.36 15.88 -19.19
N VAL A 416 3.49 15.59 -18.53
CA VAL A 416 4.80 15.51 -19.15
C VAL A 416 5.53 14.26 -18.68
N ASN A 417 6.13 13.53 -19.62
CA ASN A 417 7.09 12.47 -19.34
C ASN A 417 8.45 12.86 -19.92
N LEU A 418 9.50 12.73 -19.12
CA LEU A 418 10.88 13.03 -19.46
C LEU A 418 11.62 11.69 -19.58
N HIS A 419 12.03 11.35 -20.79
CA HIS A 419 12.69 10.09 -21.12
C HIS A 419 14.19 10.34 -21.25
N ASP A 420 15.01 9.55 -20.56
CA ASP A 420 16.48 9.61 -20.66
C ASP A 420 17.05 8.80 -21.83
N GLY A 421 16.28 7.84 -22.34
CA GLY A 421 16.72 6.91 -23.39
C GLY A 421 17.49 5.69 -22.86
N ASP A 422 17.67 5.58 -21.55
CA ASP A 422 18.34 4.48 -20.85
C ASP A 422 17.35 3.61 -20.03
N GLY A 423 16.06 3.74 -20.33
CA GLY A 423 14.99 2.96 -19.72
C GLY A 423 14.40 3.61 -18.46
N ASN A 424 14.71 4.87 -18.17
CA ASN A 424 14.07 5.60 -17.09
C ASN A 424 13.19 6.75 -17.58
N VAL A 425 12.26 7.13 -16.72
CA VAL A 425 11.29 8.18 -17.00
C VAL A 425 10.98 8.97 -15.73
N ALA A 426 10.83 10.28 -15.89
CA ALA A 426 10.24 11.12 -14.86
C ALA A 426 8.90 11.68 -15.34
N THR A 427 7.90 11.65 -14.47
CA THR A 427 6.53 12.08 -14.77
C THR A 427 6.12 13.26 -13.89
N ALA A 428 5.43 14.22 -14.48
CA ALA A 428 4.71 15.27 -13.74
C ALA A 428 3.43 15.63 -14.48
N ASN A 429 2.48 16.24 -13.77
CA ASN A 429 1.28 16.77 -14.39
C ASN A 429 0.75 18.00 -13.67
N PHE A 430 -0.19 18.69 -14.31
CA PHE A 430 -0.72 19.97 -13.86
C PHE A 430 -2.21 20.07 -14.20
N PRO A 431 -3.11 20.07 -13.19
CA PRO A 431 -4.52 20.32 -13.42
C PRO A 431 -4.76 21.80 -13.71
N TYR A 432 -5.61 22.10 -14.68
CA TYR A 432 -6.05 23.46 -15.00
C TYR A 432 -7.51 23.46 -15.48
N PHE A 433 -8.14 24.63 -15.45
CA PHE A 433 -9.51 24.81 -15.92
C PHE A 433 -9.55 25.83 -17.05
N VAL A 434 -10.33 25.56 -18.09
CA VAL A 434 -10.61 26.51 -19.18
C VAL A 434 -11.97 27.14 -18.92
N LYS A 435 -12.03 28.47 -18.78
CA LYS A 435 -13.24 29.21 -18.40
C LYS A 435 -13.68 30.21 -19.46
#